data_AF-A0A1X0DJT1-F1
#
_entry.id   AF-A0A1X0DJT1-F1
#
_cell.length_a   1.000
_cell.length_b   1.000
_cell.length_c   1.000
_cell.angle_alpha   90.00
_cell.angle_beta   90.00
_cell.angle_gamma   90.00
#
_symmetry.space_group_name_H-M   'P 1'
#
loop_
_entity.id
_entity.type
_entity.pdbx_description
1 polymer ?
#
loop_
_entity_poly.entity_id
_entity_poly.type
_entity_poly.pdbx_seq_one_letter_code
_entity_poly.pdbx_strand_id
1 'polypeptide(L)'
;MRDEDPVETGVEDAVQVAFQLLRKAGIQTTVDGQPSSYPHRARSDEIAQILASACPPGWQSLQAAFSMAGGQEIIQVVALTPGGPVNVAVPLRAAELAREHRVMTAGAAGPWLRMLMELNSAGRLQMSFDYGDVPLPADQLLAPEAYLRDVAQYPREQIALWLLAHMGNEGRQLRTAAQAQQPAGGAVRVVDALPAFGLLWSRMAVIAAMCRGVNEPYGVRLDQAFAVFRGDQGWCTVARLPGGRGVISGGRPDSPLLTAAYQGKIGWPDLYQGAPPWVHNLYLDPYAARGLLSFCSWWDGQVWRGADFGGDGIEEMFGAVPAVWSTDATARTVTGLLGAIGVPLNDRSHYSATDFVRAAEADAVTEPLLRRMFGDGVPSNFDLAAAMAVLDAADVLQR
;
A
#
# COMPACT_ATOMS: atom_id res chain seq x y z
N MET A 1 64.58 -3.26 36.84
CA MET A 1 63.10 -3.34 36.93
C MET A 1 62.56 -2.10 36.25
N ARG A 2 61.61 -2.31 35.32
CA ARG A 2 60.82 -1.32 34.56
C ARG A 2 61.52 -0.61 33.40
N ASP A 3 61.10 -1.01 32.20
CA ASP A 3 60.69 -0.08 31.15
C ASP A 3 59.24 -0.46 30.80
N GLU A 4 58.33 0.50 30.94
CA GLU A 4 56.90 0.39 30.59
C GLU A 4 56.65 1.09 29.25
N ASP A 5 55.79 0.46 28.44
CA ASP A 5 55.34 0.86 27.12
C ASP A 5 54.60 2.22 27.07
N PRO A 6 54.50 2.85 25.88
CA PRO A 6 53.80 4.12 25.72
C PRO A 6 52.27 3.93 25.61
N VAL A 7 51.58 4.84 26.28
CA VAL A 7 50.14 4.91 26.52
C VAL A 7 49.36 5.33 25.26
N GLU A 8 48.35 4.52 24.88
CA GLU A 8 47.20 4.89 24.04
C GLU A 8 46.29 5.88 24.79
N THR A 9 46.29 7.18 24.44
CA THR A 9 45.37 8.18 25.05
C THR A 9 44.67 9.09 24.03
N GLY A 10 44.55 8.69 22.76
CA GLY A 10 43.98 9.55 21.71
C GLY A 10 42.46 9.46 21.50
N VAL A 11 41.82 8.34 21.85
CA VAL A 11 40.41 8.05 21.48
C VAL A 11 39.45 8.15 22.68
N GLU A 12 39.90 7.78 23.88
CA GLU A 12 39.09 7.94 25.11
C GLU A 12 38.77 9.41 25.42
N ASP A 13 39.68 10.33 25.10
CA ASP A 13 39.54 11.75 25.43
C ASP A 13 38.50 12.45 24.53
N ALA A 14 38.37 12.03 23.26
CA ALA A 14 37.36 12.58 22.34
C ALA A 14 35.93 12.15 22.70
N VAL A 15 35.77 10.91 23.19
CA VAL A 15 34.50 10.37 23.68
C VAL A 15 34.11 11.08 24.98
N GLN A 16 35.06 11.30 25.89
CA GLN A 16 34.83 12.03 27.14
C GLN A 16 34.42 13.48 26.89
N VAL A 17 35.06 14.15 25.92
CA VAL A 17 34.73 15.52 25.50
C VAL A 17 33.33 15.58 24.86
N ALA A 18 32.95 14.60 24.04
CA ALA A 18 31.61 14.52 23.45
C ALA A 18 30.52 14.31 24.52
N PHE A 19 30.76 13.45 25.52
CA PHE A 19 29.85 13.28 26.66
C PHE A 19 29.72 14.55 27.51
N GLN A 20 30.80 15.31 27.69
CA GLN A 20 30.73 16.59 28.39
C GLN A 20 29.97 17.68 27.62
N LEU A 21 30.08 17.70 26.28
CA LEU A 21 29.34 18.64 25.44
C LEU A 21 27.84 18.36 25.45
N LEU A 22 27.44 17.09 25.41
CA LEU A 22 26.04 16.66 25.53
C LEU A 22 25.45 17.00 26.91
N ARG A 23 26.24 16.83 27.98
CA ARG A 23 25.81 17.16 29.34
C ARG A 23 25.69 18.68 29.59
N LYS A 24 26.54 19.49 28.97
CA LYS A 24 26.45 20.97 28.98
C LYS A 24 25.20 21.50 28.25
N ALA A 25 24.65 20.74 27.32
CA ALA A 25 23.42 21.08 26.60
C ALA A 25 22.14 20.64 27.35
N GLY A 26 22.24 20.06 28.55
CA GLY A 26 21.08 19.62 29.34
C GLY A 26 20.44 18.32 28.83
N ILE A 27 21.14 17.55 27.98
CA ILE A 27 20.64 16.30 27.38
C ILE A 27 20.94 15.14 28.33
N GLN A 28 19.88 14.53 28.90
CA GLN A 28 19.97 13.26 29.62
C GLN A 28 19.78 12.10 28.64
N THR A 29 20.82 11.30 28.40
CA THR A 29 20.71 10.03 27.68
C THR A 29 20.06 8.99 28.59
N THR A 30 18.75 8.80 28.48
CA THR A 30 18.07 7.63 29.05
C THR A 30 18.10 6.52 28.01
N VAL A 31 19.11 5.65 28.16
CA VAL A 31 19.21 4.39 27.41
C VAL A 31 18.37 3.36 28.17
N ASP A 32 17.14 3.14 27.72
CA ASP A 32 16.41 1.93 28.11
C ASP A 32 17.14 0.73 27.48
N GLY A 33 17.81 -0.04 28.34
CA GLY A 33 18.41 -1.33 28.02
C GLY A 33 19.93 -1.31 27.89
N GLN A 34 20.58 -1.96 28.85
CA GLN A 34 21.99 -2.39 28.95
C GLN A 34 22.86 -2.35 27.67
N PRO A 35 24.18 -2.06 27.77
CA PRO A 35 25.11 -2.20 26.65
C PRO A 35 25.11 -3.65 26.14
N SER A 36 24.49 -3.88 24.99
CA SER A 36 24.44 -5.22 24.38
C SER A 36 25.71 -5.46 23.58
N SER A 37 26.34 -6.61 23.76
CA SER A 37 27.62 -7.05 23.16
C SER A 37 27.57 -7.31 21.63
N TYR A 38 26.67 -6.67 20.89
CA TYR A 38 26.46 -6.95 19.47
C TYR A 38 27.02 -5.85 18.55
N PRO A 39 27.96 -6.15 17.64
CA PRO A 39 28.63 -5.19 16.77
C PRO A 39 27.71 -4.29 15.93
N HIS A 40 26.51 -4.76 15.60
CA HIS A 40 25.55 -3.99 14.80
C HIS A 40 25.02 -2.75 15.54
N ARG A 41 24.87 -2.79 16.88
CA ARG A 41 24.37 -1.64 17.66
C ARG A 41 25.39 -0.50 17.69
N ALA A 42 26.67 -0.83 17.86
CA ALA A 42 27.74 0.19 17.81
C ALA A 42 27.76 0.92 16.46
N ARG A 43 27.46 0.22 15.37
CA ARG A 43 27.35 0.79 14.02
C ARG A 43 26.11 1.67 13.85
N SER A 44 24.98 1.27 14.39
CA SER A 44 23.77 2.10 14.46
C SER A 44 24.00 3.42 15.19
N ASP A 45 24.66 3.36 16.34
CA ASP A 45 24.97 4.54 17.16
C ASP A 45 25.96 5.47 16.44
N GLU A 46 26.98 4.92 15.77
CA GLU A 46 27.96 5.68 14.97
C GLU A 46 27.28 6.42 13.80
N ILE A 47 26.36 5.76 13.08
CA ILE A 47 25.56 6.39 12.02
C ILE A 47 24.74 7.55 12.59
N ALA A 48 24.01 7.31 13.69
CA ALA A 48 23.15 8.31 14.31
C ALA A 48 23.96 9.54 14.77
N GLN A 49 25.14 9.33 15.36
CA GLN A 49 26.01 10.42 15.81
C GLN A 49 26.55 11.26 14.65
N ILE A 50 26.97 10.62 13.54
CA ILE A 50 27.45 11.32 12.35
C ILE A 50 26.32 12.17 11.76
N LEU A 51 25.11 11.62 11.61
CA LEU A 51 23.99 12.38 11.07
C LEU A 51 23.55 13.53 12.01
N ALA A 52 23.53 13.30 13.32
CA ALA A 52 23.22 14.34 14.30
C ALA A 52 24.22 15.51 14.25
N SER A 53 25.51 15.21 14.03
CA SER A 53 26.55 16.24 13.88
C SER A 53 26.41 17.07 12.61
N ALA A 54 25.74 16.53 11.58
CA ALA A 54 25.45 17.23 10.33
C ALA A 54 24.15 18.05 10.39
N CYS A 55 23.34 17.91 11.45
CA CYS A 55 22.09 18.63 11.59
C CYS A 55 22.32 20.13 11.87
N PRO A 56 21.42 21.00 11.38
CA PRO A 56 21.50 22.43 11.65
C PRO A 56 21.29 22.74 13.15
N PRO A 57 21.81 23.86 13.68
CA PRO A 57 21.58 24.25 15.06
C PRO A 57 20.09 24.35 15.41
N GLY A 58 19.72 23.87 16.59
CA GLY A 58 18.33 23.93 17.08
C GLY A 58 17.38 22.90 16.50
N TRP A 59 17.90 21.86 15.84
CA TRP A 59 17.08 20.72 15.40
C TRP A 59 16.39 20.01 16.59
N GLN A 60 15.20 19.50 16.34
CA GLN A 60 14.34 18.85 17.34
C GLN A 60 14.29 17.34 17.14
N SER A 61 14.15 16.90 15.89
CA SER A 61 14.23 15.51 15.49
C SER A 61 14.88 15.37 14.12
N LEU A 62 15.38 14.17 13.85
CA LEU A 62 16.02 13.75 12.62
C LEU A 62 15.32 12.48 12.15
N GLN A 63 14.95 12.44 10.87
CA GLN A 63 14.44 11.26 10.20
C GLN A 63 15.38 10.93 9.04
N ALA A 64 15.83 9.67 8.98
CA ALA A 64 16.68 9.19 7.91
C ALA A 64 16.11 7.91 7.31
N ALA A 65 16.12 7.83 5.98
CA ALA A 65 15.77 6.65 5.20
C ALA A 65 16.94 6.27 4.30
N PHE A 66 17.44 5.06 4.48
CA PHE A 66 18.49 4.46 3.64
C PHE A 66 17.86 3.33 2.84
N SER A 67 17.84 3.43 1.51
CA SER A 67 17.37 2.37 0.62
C SER A 67 18.55 1.86 -0.19
N MET A 68 18.82 0.56 -0.13
CA MET A 68 20.04 -0.04 -0.67
C MET A 68 19.76 -1.42 -1.29
N ALA A 69 20.21 -1.62 -2.53
CA ALA A 69 20.14 -2.90 -3.22
C ALA A 69 21.18 -2.94 -4.36
N GLY A 70 21.89 -4.08 -4.51
CA GLY A 70 22.69 -4.36 -5.71
C GLY A 70 23.67 -3.25 -6.13
N GLY A 71 24.28 -2.58 -5.14
CA GLY A 71 25.25 -1.50 -5.34
C GLY A 71 24.65 -0.11 -5.65
N GLN A 72 23.33 0.04 -5.67
CA GLN A 72 22.66 1.34 -5.72
C GLN A 72 22.12 1.73 -4.34
N GLU A 73 22.01 3.03 -4.13
CA GLU A 73 21.46 3.58 -2.89
C GLU A 73 20.71 4.90 -3.12
N ILE A 74 19.69 5.12 -2.30
CA ILE A 74 19.05 6.41 -2.08
C ILE A 74 19.07 6.65 -0.58
N ILE A 75 19.62 7.80 -0.16
CA ILE A 75 19.68 8.18 1.25
C ILE A 75 19.03 9.56 1.39
N GLN A 76 18.00 9.62 2.22
CA GLN A 76 17.28 10.84 2.53
C GLN A 76 17.40 11.12 4.03
N VAL A 77 17.75 12.34 4.40
CA VAL A 77 17.88 12.74 5.80
C VAL A 77 17.24 14.11 5.97
N VAL A 78 16.27 14.20 6.88
CA VAL A 78 15.50 15.42 7.15
C VAL A 78 15.58 15.72 8.64
N ALA A 79 16.00 16.93 8.98
CA ALA A 79 15.93 17.45 10.33
C ALA A 79 14.70 18.36 10.48
N LEU A 80 13.90 18.13 11.52
CA LEU A 80 12.84 19.06 11.91
C LEU A 80 13.44 20.17 12.77
N THR A 81 13.23 21.41 12.36
CA THR A 81 13.64 22.61 13.10
C THR A 81 12.42 23.47 13.45
N PRO A 82 12.53 24.47 14.33
CA PRO A 82 11.45 25.42 14.59
C PRO A 82 10.95 26.16 13.33
N GLY A 83 11.81 26.29 12.31
CA GLY A 83 11.47 26.89 11.02
C GLY A 83 10.88 25.92 10.00
N GLY A 84 10.70 24.64 10.35
CA GLY A 84 10.22 23.58 9.47
C GLY A 84 11.28 22.53 9.13
N PRO A 85 10.92 21.54 8.28
CA PRO A 85 11.83 20.48 7.87
C PRO A 85 12.93 20.99 6.94
N VAL A 86 14.17 20.54 7.17
CA VAL A 86 15.36 20.89 6.38
C VAL A 86 16.10 19.62 5.98
N ASN A 87 16.48 19.53 4.70
CA ASN A 87 17.32 18.43 4.22
C ASN A 87 18.73 18.53 4.81
N VAL A 88 19.24 17.40 5.30
CA VAL A 88 20.59 17.28 5.84
C VAL A 88 21.47 16.60 4.80
N ALA A 89 22.64 17.20 4.53
CA ALA A 89 23.63 16.58 3.66
C ALA A 89 24.14 15.28 4.31
N VAL A 90 24.10 14.18 3.57
CA VAL A 90 24.49 12.86 4.07
C VAL A 90 26.03 12.74 4.06
N PRO A 91 26.70 12.63 5.22
CA PRO A 91 28.14 12.44 5.24
C PRO A 91 28.50 11.05 4.66
N LEU A 92 29.55 10.98 3.84
CA LEU A 92 29.99 9.74 3.18
C LEU A 92 30.17 8.58 4.17
N ARG A 93 30.74 8.86 5.34
CA ARG A 93 30.96 7.85 6.38
C ARG A 93 29.66 7.22 6.90
N ALA A 94 28.57 7.99 6.99
CA ALA A 94 27.27 7.45 7.40
C ALA A 94 26.72 6.46 6.35
N ALA A 95 26.90 6.77 5.05
CA ALA A 95 26.53 5.87 3.97
C ALA A 95 27.37 4.58 3.98
N GLU A 96 28.69 4.69 4.17
CA GLU A 96 29.59 3.53 4.28
C GLU A 96 29.20 2.61 5.45
N LEU A 97 28.96 3.19 6.63
CA LEU A 97 28.53 2.46 7.81
C LEU A 97 27.17 1.78 7.59
N ALA A 98 26.23 2.43 6.89
CA ALA A 98 24.97 1.82 6.54
C ALA A 98 25.15 0.61 5.60
N ARG A 99 26.08 0.67 4.64
CA ARG A 99 26.44 -0.49 3.79
C ARG A 99 27.07 -1.62 4.59
N GLU A 100 28.01 -1.31 5.49
CA GLU A 100 28.61 -2.30 6.40
C GLU A 100 27.51 -2.95 7.25
N HIS A 101 26.66 -2.14 7.88
CA HIS A 101 25.55 -2.60 8.72
C HIS A 101 24.61 -3.52 7.94
N ARG A 102 24.27 -3.17 6.70
CA ARG A 102 23.44 -3.99 5.80
C ARG A 102 23.99 -5.40 5.61
N VAL A 103 25.30 -5.51 5.39
CA VAL A 103 25.95 -6.83 5.22
C VAL A 103 25.98 -7.59 6.54
N MET A 104 26.29 -6.91 7.65
CA MET A 104 26.37 -7.53 8.98
C MET A 104 25.04 -8.08 9.50
N THR A 105 23.92 -7.45 9.14
CA THR A 105 22.59 -7.86 9.61
C THR A 105 21.83 -8.74 8.63
N ALA A 106 22.47 -9.14 7.52
CA ALA A 106 21.86 -10.04 6.55
C ALA A 106 21.53 -11.41 7.17
N GLY A 107 20.25 -11.79 7.12
CA GLY A 107 19.75 -13.08 7.58
C GLY A 107 19.21 -13.94 6.43
N ALA A 108 18.37 -14.92 6.75
CA ALA A 108 17.72 -15.79 5.76
C ALA A 108 16.78 -15.02 4.79
N ALA A 109 16.20 -13.91 5.24
CA ALA A 109 15.41 -12.99 4.40
C ALA A 109 16.29 -12.10 3.49
N GLY A 110 17.61 -12.27 3.53
CA GLY A 110 18.58 -11.36 2.94
C GLY A 110 18.81 -10.10 3.80
N PRO A 111 19.61 -9.16 3.30
CA PRO A 111 19.76 -7.83 3.90
C PRO A 111 18.45 -7.03 3.78
N TRP A 112 18.25 -6.08 4.70
CA TRP A 112 17.18 -5.11 4.57
C TRP A 112 17.31 -4.32 3.26
N LEU A 113 16.16 -4.00 2.66
CA LEU A 113 16.08 -3.15 1.47
C LEU A 113 16.00 -1.68 1.86
N ARG A 114 15.37 -1.39 3.00
CA ARG A 114 15.30 -0.06 3.58
C ARG A 114 15.52 -0.08 5.09
N MET A 115 16.28 0.88 5.58
CA MET A 115 16.48 1.17 7.00
C MET A 115 15.93 2.56 7.30
N LEU A 116 14.99 2.64 8.24
CA LEU A 116 14.41 3.88 8.73
C LEU A 116 14.99 4.18 10.11
N MET A 117 15.39 5.41 10.33
CA MET A 117 15.96 5.89 11.57
C MET A 117 15.24 7.17 12.00
N GLU A 118 14.87 7.23 13.27
CA GLU A 118 14.38 8.44 13.92
C GLU A 118 15.24 8.71 15.15
N LEU A 119 15.79 9.92 15.24
CA LEU A 119 16.58 10.38 16.38
C LEU A 119 15.99 11.70 16.85
N ASN A 120 15.72 11.84 18.14
CA ASN A 120 15.32 13.13 18.72
C ASN A 120 16.47 13.82 19.45
N SER A 121 16.30 15.11 19.76
CA SER A 121 17.30 15.91 20.47
C SER A 121 17.57 15.44 21.91
N ALA A 122 16.71 14.57 22.48
CA ALA A 122 16.95 13.89 23.75
C ALA A 122 17.85 12.64 23.60
N GLY A 123 18.30 12.30 22.39
CA GLY A 123 19.16 11.15 22.11
C GLY A 123 18.40 9.83 21.99
N ARG A 124 17.07 9.84 21.92
CA ARG A 124 16.28 8.63 21.70
C ARG A 124 16.36 8.24 20.22
N LEU A 125 17.06 7.13 19.97
CA LEU A 125 17.19 6.51 18.66
C LEU A 125 16.13 5.40 18.50
N GLN A 126 15.39 5.44 17.40
CA GLN A 126 14.55 4.35 16.92
C GLN A 126 15.00 3.94 15.54
N MET A 127 15.09 2.64 15.29
CA MET A 127 15.45 2.10 13.99
C MET A 127 14.49 0.99 13.63
N SER A 128 14.10 0.94 12.36
CA SER A 128 13.31 -0.14 11.79
C SER A 128 13.88 -0.54 10.43
N PHE A 129 13.66 -1.80 10.07
CA PHE A 129 14.18 -2.40 8.86
C PHE A 129 13.02 -2.97 8.06
N ASP A 130 13.04 -2.69 6.77
CA ASP A 130 12.06 -3.15 5.80
C ASP A 130 12.78 -4.07 4.82
N TYR A 131 12.29 -5.32 4.75
CA TYR A 131 12.84 -6.37 3.92
C TYR A 131 12.09 -6.48 2.58
N GLY A 132 11.15 -5.57 2.31
CA GLY A 132 10.33 -5.53 1.11
C GLY A 132 9.00 -6.25 1.26
N ASP A 133 8.44 -6.33 2.47
CA ASP A 133 7.12 -6.93 2.70
C ASP A 133 6.01 -6.08 2.04
N VAL A 134 6.21 -4.76 1.99
CA VAL A 134 5.33 -3.79 1.33
C VAL A 134 6.10 -2.95 0.30
N PRO A 135 5.43 -2.38 -0.72
CA PRO A 135 6.08 -1.50 -1.68
C PRO A 135 6.77 -0.31 -1.01
N LEU A 136 8.02 -0.07 -1.38
CA LEU A 136 8.75 1.12 -0.92
C LEU A 136 8.16 2.40 -1.55
N PRO A 137 8.24 3.55 -0.86
CA PRO A 137 7.91 4.86 -1.43
C PRO A 137 8.67 5.11 -2.74
N ALA A 138 8.02 5.79 -3.69
CA ALA A 138 8.56 5.97 -5.04
C ALA A 138 9.91 6.72 -5.05
N ASP A 139 10.12 7.63 -4.10
CA ASP A 139 11.34 8.40 -3.92
C ASP A 139 12.45 7.63 -3.18
N GLN A 140 12.14 6.42 -2.70
CA GLN A 140 13.05 5.49 -2.04
C GLN A 140 13.24 4.19 -2.85
N LEU A 141 12.47 4.02 -3.93
CA LEU A 141 12.47 2.85 -4.77
C LEU A 141 13.60 2.91 -5.82
N LEU A 142 14.60 2.04 -5.67
CA LEU A 142 15.70 1.89 -6.63
C LEU A 142 15.23 1.30 -7.97
N ALA A 143 16.12 1.36 -8.98
CA ALA A 143 15.85 0.76 -10.28
C ALA A 143 15.69 -0.78 -10.19
N PRO A 144 14.86 -1.41 -11.05
CA PRO A 144 14.66 -2.87 -11.08
C PRO A 144 15.94 -3.70 -11.07
N GLU A 145 16.96 -3.28 -11.82
CA GLU A 145 18.22 -4.00 -11.97
C GLU A 145 19.03 -4.04 -10.67
N ALA A 146 18.83 -3.06 -9.78
CA ALA A 146 19.45 -3.04 -8.46
C ALA A 146 18.94 -4.21 -7.60
N TYR A 147 17.63 -4.42 -7.57
CA TYR A 147 17.03 -5.52 -6.83
C TYR A 147 17.32 -6.88 -7.45
N LEU A 148 17.36 -6.98 -8.79
CA LEU A 148 17.78 -8.20 -9.48
C LEU A 148 19.20 -8.62 -9.06
N ARG A 149 20.15 -7.69 -9.05
CA ARG A 149 21.52 -7.95 -8.58
C ARG A 149 21.55 -8.31 -7.09
N ASP A 150 20.74 -7.64 -6.28
CA ASP A 150 20.67 -7.90 -4.84
C ASP A 150 20.15 -9.29 -4.52
N VAL A 151 19.06 -9.73 -5.17
CA VAL A 151 18.48 -11.07 -5.00
C VAL A 151 19.42 -12.15 -5.54
N ALA A 152 20.16 -11.87 -6.63
CA ALA A 152 21.18 -12.81 -7.13
C ALA A 152 22.35 -12.97 -6.15
N GLN A 153 22.74 -11.90 -5.44
CA GLN A 153 23.81 -11.93 -4.44
C GLN A 153 23.34 -12.49 -3.09
N TYR A 154 22.11 -12.18 -2.69
CA TYR A 154 21.47 -12.60 -1.45
C TYR A 154 20.14 -13.29 -1.76
N PRO A 155 20.17 -14.59 -2.16
CA PRO A 155 18.95 -15.35 -2.42
C PRO A 155 18.02 -15.37 -1.21
N ARG A 156 16.72 -15.19 -1.46
CA ARG A 156 15.68 -15.13 -0.43
C ARG A 156 14.71 -16.29 -0.64
N GLU A 157 14.25 -16.91 0.44
CA GLU A 157 13.24 -17.99 0.36
C GLU A 157 11.89 -17.47 -0.14
N GLN A 158 11.54 -16.25 0.28
CA GLN A 158 10.29 -15.58 -0.07
C GLN A 158 10.60 -14.17 -0.54
N ILE A 159 9.96 -13.77 -1.64
CA ILE A 159 10.05 -12.43 -2.23
C ILE A 159 8.62 -11.96 -2.44
N ALA A 160 8.28 -10.81 -1.86
CA ALA A 160 6.95 -10.23 -2.02
C ALA A 160 6.64 -9.98 -3.51
N LEU A 161 5.37 -10.16 -3.88
CA LEU A 161 4.92 -10.08 -5.27
C LEU A 161 5.23 -8.73 -5.92
N TRP A 162 5.09 -7.63 -5.18
CA TRP A 162 5.41 -6.30 -5.71
C TRP A 162 6.88 -6.18 -6.12
N LEU A 163 7.79 -6.83 -5.39
CA LEU A 163 9.22 -6.79 -5.68
C LEU A 163 9.55 -7.71 -6.86
N LEU A 164 8.92 -8.88 -6.95
CA LEU A 164 8.98 -9.73 -8.14
C LEU A 164 8.53 -8.97 -9.40
N ALA A 165 7.40 -8.27 -9.29
CA ALA A 165 6.87 -7.46 -10.38
C ALA A 165 7.78 -6.27 -10.71
N HIS A 166 8.31 -5.56 -9.70
CA HIS A 166 9.23 -4.45 -9.93
C HIS A 166 10.50 -4.89 -10.66
N MET A 167 11.02 -6.09 -10.36
CA MET A 167 12.19 -6.67 -11.00
C MET A 167 11.92 -7.24 -12.40
N GLY A 168 10.73 -7.78 -12.65
CA GLY A 168 10.45 -8.64 -13.81
C GLY A 168 9.28 -8.22 -14.71
N ASN A 169 8.59 -7.12 -14.41
CA ASN A 169 7.48 -6.65 -15.24
C ASN A 169 7.97 -6.02 -16.54
N GLU A 170 7.79 -6.73 -17.64
CA GLU A 170 8.10 -6.26 -18.99
C GLU A 170 6.87 -5.68 -19.71
N GLY A 171 5.83 -5.27 -18.97
CA GLY A 171 4.58 -4.77 -19.54
C GLY A 171 3.68 -5.86 -20.12
N ARG A 172 3.88 -7.12 -19.73
CA ARG A 172 3.15 -8.31 -20.23
C ARG A 172 1.63 -8.27 -19.96
N GLN A 173 1.23 -7.52 -18.93
CA GLN A 173 -0.17 -7.35 -18.56
C GLN A 173 -0.81 -6.12 -19.19
N LEU A 174 -0.08 -5.32 -19.96
CA LEU A 174 -0.67 -4.23 -20.73
C LEU A 174 -1.40 -4.80 -21.95
N ARG A 175 -2.61 -4.30 -22.18
CA ARG A 175 -3.41 -4.55 -23.38
C ARG A 175 -3.82 -3.22 -23.99
N THR A 176 -3.00 -2.73 -24.91
CA THR A 176 -3.28 -1.50 -25.66
C THR A 176 -4.56 -1.63 -26.50
N ALA A 177 -5.17 -0.52 -26.87
CA ALA A 177 -6.34 -0.53 -27.75
C ALA A 177 -6.04 -1.23 -29.10
N ALA A 178 -4.84 -1.04 -29.65
CA ALA A 178 -4.42 -1.70 -30.89
C ALA A 178 -4.32 -3.23 -30.73
N GLN A 179 -3.76 -3.72 -29.62
CA GLN A 179 -3.72 -5.16 -29.32
C GLN A 179 -5.12 -5.72 -29.11
N ALA A 180 -6.02 -4.99 -28.45
CA ALA A 180 -7.39 -5.44 -28.22
C ALA A 180 -8.23 -5.58 -29.51
N GLN A 181 -7.89 -4.86 -30.59
CA GLN A 181 -8.55 -5.04 -31.89
C GLN A 181 -8.18 -6.35 -32.58
N GLN A 182 -7.07 -6.99 -32.18
CA GLN A 182 -6.73 -8.30 -32.72
C GLN A 182 -7.63 -9.37 -32.08
N PRO A 183 -8.05 -10.39 -32.84
CA PRO A 183 -8.90 -11.45 -32.30
C PRO A 183 -8.20 -12.13 -31.12
N ALA A 184 -8.73 -11.93 -29.91
CA ALA A 184 -8.34 -12.69 -28.74
C ALA A 184 -9.01 -14.07 -28.87
N GLY A 185 -8.26 -15.05 -29.35
CA GLY A 185 -8.67 -16.46 -29.21
C GLY A 185 -8.59 -16.90 -27.75
N GLY A 186 -8.96 -18.16 -27.49
CA GLY A 186 -8.85 -18.76 -26.17
C GLY A 186 -10.18 -19.02 -25.50
N ALA A 187 -10.12 -19.78 -24.40
CA ALA A 187 -11.30 -20.19 -23.66
C ALA A 187 -11.76 -19.05 -22.73
N VAL A 188 -13.07 -18.88 -22.64
CA VAL A 188 -13.73 -17.90 -21.79
C VAL A 188 -14.65 -18.65 -20.86
N ARG A 189 -14.64 -18.29 -19.58
CA ARG A 189 -15.52 -18.84 -18.56
C ARG A 189 -16.51 -17.81 -18.05
N VAL A 190 -17.59 -18.31 -17.46
CA VAL A 190 -18.52 -17.49 -16.68
C VAL A 190 -17.94 -17.27 -15.28
N VAL A 191 -18.10 -16.06 -14.75
CA VAL A 191 -17.68 -15.68 -13.39
C VAL A 191 -18.93 -15.47 -12.55
N ASP A 192 -19.40 -16.54 -11.91
CA ASP A 192 -20.67 -16.54 -11.17
C ASP A 192 -20.58 -15.90 -9.77
N ALA A 193 -19.37 -15.64 -9.27
CA ALA A 193 -19.16 -15.04 -7.96
C ALA A 193 -19.64 -13.57 -7.91
N LEU A 194 -19.52 -12.84 -9.02
CA LEU A 194 -19.85 -11.41 -9.06
C LEU A 194 -21.36 -11.21 -9.29
N PRO A 195 -22.02 -10.28 -8.57
CA PRO A 195 -23.40 -9.93 -8.87
C PRO A 195 -23.50 -9.28 -10.24
N ALA A 196 -24.71 -9.29 -10.84
CA ALA A 196 -24.97 -8.60 -12.11
C ALA A 196 -24.46 -7.15 -12.08
N PHE A 197 -23.98 -6.64 -13.22
CA PHE A 197 -23.23 -5.38 -13.26
C PHE A 197 -23.95 -4.19 -12.60
N GLY A 198 -25.27 -4.04 -12.81
CA GLY A 198 -26.07 -2.99 -12.16
C GLY A 198 -26.03 -3.08 -10.62
N LEU A 199 -26.24 -4.28 -10.07
CA LEU A 199 -26.18 -4.52 -8.62
C LEU A 199 -24.76 -4.27 -8.07
N LEU A 200 -23.73 -4.72 -8.80
CA LEU A 200 -22.33 -4.45 -8.43
C LEU A 200 -22.08 -2.95 -8.34
N TRP A 201 -22.49 -2.19 -9.35
CA TRP A 201 -22.32 -0.74 -9.43
C TRP A 201 -23.07 -0.03 -8.29
N SER A 202 -24.34 -0.36 -8.05
CA SER A 202 -25.12 0.25 -6.97
C SER A 202 -24.53 -0.02 -5.58
N ARG A 203 -24.02 -1.23 -5.35
CA ARG A 203 -23.35 -1.57 -4.07
C ARG A 203 -22.01 -0.84 -3.92
N MET A 204 -21.23 -0.69 -5.00
CA MET A 204 -20.03 0.15 -4.99
C MET A 204 -20.38 1.61 -4.67
N ALA A 205 -21.46 2.14 -5.24
CA ALA A 205 -21.94 3.50 -4.98
C ALA A 205 -22.35 3.72 -3.52
N VAL A 206 -23.05 2.75 -2.92
CA VAL A 206 -23.39 2.79 -1.49
C VAL A 206 -22.13 2.86 -0.62
N ILE A 207 -21.16 1.96 -0.85
CA ILE A 207 -19.91 1.97 -0.06
C ILE A 207 -19.15 3.29 -0.28
N ALA A 208 -19.05 3.77 -1.53
CA ALA A 208 -18.37 5.02 -1.86
C ALA A 208 -19.01 6.22 -1.18
N ALA A 209 -20.34 6.30 -1.18
CA ALA A 209 -21.10 7.37 -0.53
C ALA A 209 -20.86 7.38 0.98
N MET A 210 -20.85 6.20 1.61
CA MET A 210 -20.56 6.09 3.04
C MET A 210 -19.12 6.45 3.37
N CYS A 211 -18.13 5.94 2.61
CA CYS A 211 -16.72 6.32 2.77
C CYS A 211 -16.53 7.84 2.63
N ARG A 212 -17.23 8.47 1.66
CA ARG A 212 -17.19 9.91 1.46
C ARG A 212 -17.83 10.67 2.63
N GLY A 213 -18.97 10.20 3.11
CA GLY A 213 -19.67 10.81 4.24
C GLY A 213 -18.86 10.76 5.54
N VAL A 214 -18.20 9.64 5.84
CA VAL A 214 -17.35 9.52 7.05
C VAL A 214 -15.93 10.07 6.88
N ASN A 215 -15.59 10.56 5.68
CA ASN A 215 -14.22 10.96 5.30
C ASN A 215 -13.16 9.85 5.52
N GLU A 216 -13.53 8.60 5.23
CA GLU A 216 -12.63 7.44 5.35
C GLU A 216 -11.54 7.53 4.28
N PRO A 217 -10.24 7.62 4.61
CA PRO A 217 -9.17 7.77 3.62
C PRO A 217 -9.04 6.56 2.68
N TYR A 218 -9.41 5.37 3.13
CA TYR A 218 -9.37 4.13 2.35
C TYR A 218 -10.78 3.74 1.85
N GLY A 219 -10.92 2.60 1.17
CA GLY A 219 -12.21 2.11 0.68
C GLY A 219 -12.54 2.52 -0.75
N VAL A 220 -13.83 2.71 -1.04
CA VAL A 220 -14.32 2.94 -2.42
C VAL A 220 -14.35 4.43 -2.74
N ARG A 221 -13.90 4.79 -3.94
CA ARG A 221 -14.11 6.10 -4.59
C ARG A 221 -14.82 5.87 -5.90
N LEU A 222 -15.79 6.73 -6.20
CA LEU A 222 -16.62 6.57 -7.38
C LEU A 222 -16.80 7.91 -8.09
N ASP A 223 -16.72 7.86 -9.42
CA ASP A 223 -17.21 8.87 -10.35
C ASP A 223 -18.19 8.22 -11.36
N GLN A 224 -18.62 8.96 -12.37
CA GLN A 224 -19.62 8.50 -13.35
C GLN A 224 -19.18 7.26 -14.16
N ALA A 225 -17.88 7.07 -14.35
CA ALA A 225 -17.30 6.03 -15.20
C ALA A 225 -16.52 4.99 -14.42
N PHE A 226 -15.98 5.31 -13.24
CA PHE A 226 -15.11 4.42 -12.48
C PHE A 226 -15.53 4.30 -11.02
N ALA A 227 -15.42 3.09 -10.48
CA ALA A 227 -15.41 2.84 -9.06
C ALA A 227 -14.10 2.14 -8.68
N VAL A 228 -13.30 2.78 -7.84
CA VAL A 228 -11.97 2.33 -7.43
C VAL A 228 -12.02 1.94 -5.96
N PHE A 229 -11.69 0.70 -5.65
CA PHE A 229 -11.52 0.22 -4.29
C PHE A 229 -10.03 0.08 -3.95
N ARG A 230 -9.69 0.56 -2.77
CA ARG A 230 -8.37 0.41 -2.15
C ARG A 230 -8.56 -0.14 -0.73
N GLY A 231 -8.19 -1.40 -0.51
CA GLY A 231 -8.14 -2.04 0.80
C GLY A 231 -6.76 -2.63 1.10
N ASP A 232 -6.61 -3.16 2.31
CA ASP A 232 -5.33 -3.71 2.78
C ASP A 232 -4.96 -5.02 2.09
N GLN A 233 -5.96 -5.82 1.69
CA GLN A 233 -5.79 -7.15 1.11
C GLN A 233 -5.81 -7.17 -0.41
N GLY A 234 -5.96 -6.02 -1.06
CA GLY A 234 -6.04 -5.94 -2.51
C GLY A 234 -6.97 -4.87 -3.00
N TRP A 235 -6.85 -4.56 -4.28
CA TRP A 235 -7.46 -3.41 -4.92
C TRP A 235 -8.17 -3.84 -6.19
N CYS A 236 -9.21 -3.09 -6.57
CA CYS A 236 -9.85 -3.26 -7.87
C CYS A 236 -10.35 -1.93 -8.44
N THR A 237 -10.50 -1.91 -9.76
CA THR A 237 -11.18 -0.87 -10.51
C THR A 237 -12.34 -1.50 -11.29
N VAL A 238 -13.51 -0.91 -11.15
CA VAL A 238 -14.70 -1.19 -11.96
C VAL A 238 -14.88 -0.02 -12.93
N ALA A 239 -14.95 -0.31 -14.22
CA ALA A 239 -15.25 0.66 -15.26
C ALA A 239 -16.66 0.43 -15.80
N ARG A 240 -17.49 1.48 -15.81
CA ARG A 240 -18.80 1.54 -16.46
C ARG A 240 -18.60 2.10 -17.87
N LEU A 241 -18.97 1.30 -18.88
CA LEU A 241 -18.78 1.64 -20.29
C LEU A 241 -20.13 1.91 -20.97
N PRO A 242 -20.15 2.69 -22.08
CA PRO A 242 -21.35 2.89 -22.87
C PRO A 242 -21.97 1.58 -23.36
N GLY A 243 -23.30 1.54 -23.47
CA GLY A 243 -24.04 0.35 -23.92
C GLY A 243 -24.22 -0.73 -22.85
N GLY A 244 -24.17 -0.36 -21.56
CA GLY A 244 -24.39 -1.28 -20.45
C GLY A 244 -23.24 -2.29 -20.25
N ARG A 245 -22.06 -2.00 -20.79
CA ARG A 245 -20.85 -2.82 -20.62
C ARG A 245 -20.12 -2.45 -19.35
N GLY A 246 -19.36 -3.40 -18.82
CA GLY A 246 -18.54 -3.17 -17.63
C GLY A 246 -17.26 -3.98 -17.67
N VAL A 247 -16.23 -3.48 -16.99
CA VAL A 247 -14.99 -4.21 -16.70
C VAL A 247 -14.73 -4.12 -15.21
N ILE A 248 -14.34 -5.22 -14.58
CA ILE A 248 -13.73 -5.20 -13.26
C ILE A 248 -12.36 -5.88 -13.37
N SER A 249 -11.34 -5.25 -12.80
CA SER A 249 -9.99 -5.81 -12.81
C SER A 249 -9.24 -5.34 -11.58
N GLY A 250 -8.24 -6.11 -11.16
CA GLY A 250 -7.50 -5.80 -9.94
C GLY A 250 -6.57 -6.93 -9.56
N GLY A 251 -6.21 -6.94 -8.29
CA GLY A 251 -5.44 -8.03 -7.71
C GLY A 251 -5.12 -7.83 -6.25
N ARG A 252 -4.44 -8.83 -5.70
CA ARG A 252 -4.01 -8.88 -4.30
C ARG A 252 -2.49 -8.88 -4.20
N PRO A 253 -1.91 -8.26 -3.16
CA PRO A 253 -0.46 -8.16 -2.99
C PRO A 253 0.21 -9.51 -2.73
N ASP A 254 -0.55 -10.54 -2.39
CA ASP A 254 -0.11 -11.90 -2.08
C ASP A 254 -0.64 -12.94 -3.10
N SER A 255 -0.93 -12.54 -4.35
CA SER A 255 -1.48 -13.42 -5.39
C SER A 255 -0.59 -14.66 -5.59
N PRO A 256 -1.09 -15.88 -5.27
CA PRO A 256 -0.35 -17.10 -5.51
C PRO A 256 -0.12 -17.34 -7.00
N LEU A 257 -1.10 -16.97 -7.84
CA LEU A 257 -1.03 -17.09 -9.29
C LEU A 257 0.16 -16.30 -9.85
N LEU A 258 0.23 -15.00 -9.55
CA LEU A 258 1.31 -14.15 -10.07
C LEU A 258 2.66 -14.49 -9.44
N THR A 259 2.69 -14.84 -8.15
CA THR A 259 3.92 -15.27 -7.49
C THR A 259 4.51 -16.50 -8.17
N ALA A 260 3.68 -17.53 -8.44
CA ALA A 260 4.12 -18.73 -9.16
C ALA A 260 4.59 -18.40 -10.58
N ALA A 261 3.90 -17.50 -11.27
CA ALA A 261 4.23 -17.12 -12.64
C ALA A 261 5.56 -16.32 -12.72
N TYR A 262 5.80 -15.38 -11.79
CA TYR A 262 7.06 -14.63 -11.74
C TYR A 262 8.25 -15.51 -11.36
N GLN A 263 8.00 -16.52 -10.52
CA GLN A 263 8.99 -17.53 -10.16
C GLN A 263 9.20 -18.59 -11.26
N GLY A 264 8.49 -18.49 -12.39
CA GLY A 264 8.59 -19.44 -13.50
C GLY A 264 8.05 -20.85 -13.19
N LYS A 265 7.27 -21.01 -12.11
CA LYS A 265 6.66 -22.29 -11.71
C LYS A 265 5.47 -22.66 -12.59
N ILE A 266 4.79 -21.66 -13.15
CA ILE A 266 3.71 -21.81 -14.11
C ILE A 266 3.94 -20.90 -15.31
N GLY A 267 3.23 -21.16 -16.41
CA GLY A 267 3.16 -20.23 -17.54
C GLY A 267 2.48 -18.92 -17.13
N TRP A 268 2.80 -17.83 -17.83
CA TRP A 268 2.20 -16.52 -17.55
C TRP A 268 0.69 -16.54 -17.85
N PRO A 269 -0.19 -16.13 -16.92
CA PRO A 269 -1.63 -16.13 -17.16
C PRO A 269 -2.00 -15.03 -18.16
N ASP A 270 -2.68 -15.40 -19.24
CA ASP A 270 -3.31 -14.44 -20.14
C ASP A 270 -4.71 -14.12 -19.62
N LEU A 271 -4.79 -13.05 -18.83
CA LEU A 271 -6.04 -12.58 -18.19
C LEU A 271 -7.06 -12.03 -19.19
N TYR A 272 -6.70 -11.95 -20.48
CA TYR A 272 -7.52 -11.34 -21.51
C TYR A 272 -7.86 -12.29 -22.66
N GLN A 273 -7.69 -13.60 -22.47
CA GLN A 273 -8.13 -14.61 -23.45
C GLN A 273 -9.62 -14.45 -23.74
N GLY A 274 -9.97 -14.42 -25.02
CA GLY A 274 -11.34 -14.19 -25.48
C GLY A 274 -11.98 -12.84 -25.06
N ALA A 275 -11.20 -11.92 -24.48
CA ALA A 275 -11.72 -10.62 -24.09
C ALA A 275 -12.10 -9.79 -25.32
N PRO A 276 -13.24 -9.07 -25.29
CA PRO A 276 -13.69 -8.28 -26.42
C PRO A 276 -12.81 -7.05 -26.67
N PRO A 277 -12.89 -6.42 -27.86
CA PRO A 277 -11.98 -5.34 -28.25
C PRO A 277 -12.03 -4.08 -27.40
N TRP A 278 -13.08 -3.90 -26.61
CA TRP A 278 -13.25 -2.77 -25.69
C TRP A 278 -12.63 -3.03 -24.30
N VAL A 279 -12.08 -4.22 -24.04
CA VAL A 279 -11.27 -4.50 -22.84
C VAL A 279 -9.81 -4.17 -23.17
N HIS A 280 -9.36 -3.00 -22.70
CA HIS A 280 -8.00 -2.50 -22.89
C HIS A 280 -7.63 -1.51 -21.77
N ASN A 281 -6.36 -1.11 -21.73
CA ASN A 281 -5.72 -0.31 -20.65
C ASN A 281 -6.46 0.95 -20.17
N LEU A 282 -7.39 1.51 -20.95
CA LEU A 282 -8.18 2.68 -20.53
C LEU A 282 -9.16 2.34 -19.40
N TYR A 283 -9.59 1.08 -19.33
CA TYR A 283 -10.64 0.61 -18.42
C TYR A 283 -10.13 -0.41 -17.39
N LEU A 284 -8.81 -0.67 -17.38
CA LEU A 284 -8.18 -1.63 -16.50
C LEU A 284 -7.60 -0.95 -15.25
N ASP A 285 -7.50 -1.70 -14.17
CA ASP A 285 -6.83 -1.23 -12.96
C ASP A 285 -5.35 -0.96 -13.26
N PRO A 286 -4.76 0.12 -12.70
CA PRO A 286 -3.34 0.44 -12.85
C PRO A 286 -2.37 -0.69 -12.50
N TYR A 287 -2.80 -1.71 -11.75
CA TYR A 287 -2.04 -2.94 -11.54
C TYR A 287 -1.60 -3.61 -12.85
N ALA A 288 -2.33 -3.45 -13.95
CA ALA A 288 -1.90 -3.93 -15.28
C ALA A 288 -0.54 -3.34 -15.70
N ALA A 289 -0.32 -2.04 -15.48
CA ALA A 289 0.95 -1.39 -15.81
C ALA A 289 2.08 -1.79 -14.85
N ARG A 290 1.74 -2.19 -13.63
CA ARG A 290 2.69 -2.60 -12.59
C ARG A 290 2.98 -4.10 -12.59
N GLY A 291 2.34 -4.89 -13.45
CA GLY A 291 2.51 -6.34 -13.47
C GLY A 291 1.88 -7.04 -12.25
N LEU A 292 0.85 -6.43 -11.65
CA LEU A 292 0.19 -6.89 -10.43
C LEU A 292 -1.29 -7.28 -10.64
N LEU A 293 -1.77 -7.25 -11.88
CA LEU A 293 -3.14 -7.62 -12.18
C LEU A 293 -3.27 -9.14 -12.07
N SER A 294 -4.13 -9.63 -11.18
CA SER A 294 -4.35 -11.07 -11.01
C SER A 294 -5.73 -11.54 -11.48
N PHE A 295 -6.65 -10.61 -11.73
CA PHE A 295 -7.91 -10.91 -12.41
C PHE A 295 -8.40 -9.78 -13.33
N CYS A 296 -9.14 -10.16 -14.36
CA CYS A 296 -9.91 -9.27 -15.22
C CYS A 296 -11.21 -9.99 -15.61
N SER A 297 -12.34 -9.31 -15.47
CA SER A 297 -13.64 -9.81 -15.88
C SER A 297 -14.44 -8.71 -16.57
N TRP A 298 -15.22 -9.09 -17.57
CA TRP A 298 -16.00 -8.15 -18.37
C TRP A 298 -17.45 -8.59 -18.46
N TRP A 299 -18.35 -7.62 -18.38
CA TRP A 299 -19.79 -7.84 -18.46
C TRP A 299 -20.24 -7.71 -19.91
N ASP A 300 -20.87 -8.76 -20.44
CA ASP A 300 -21.32 -8.79 -21.84
C ASP A 300 -22.81 -8.44 -22.04
N GLY A 301 -23.62 -8.37 -20.99
CA GLY A 301 -25.06 -8.10 -21.17
C GLY A 301 -26.02 -8.48 -20.04
N GLN A 302 -26.15 -9.69 -19.50
CA GLN A 302 -25.46 -10.93 -19.77
C GLN A 302 -24.97 -11.53 -18.45
N VAL A 303 -23.71 -11.92 -18.49
CA VAL A 303 -22.99 -12.53 -17.39
C VAL A 303 -21.61 -11.90 -17.32
N TRP A 304 -20.95 -12.03 -16.17
CA TRP A 304 -19.52 -11.74 -16.11
C TRP A 304 -18.76 -12.85 -16.81
N ARG A 305 -17.81 -12.46 -17.66
CA ARG A 305 -16.89 -13.37 -18.33
C ARG A 305 -15.46 -13.05 -17.92
N GLY A 306 -14.61 -14.07 -17.91
CA GLY A 306 -13.19 -13.95 -17.67
C GLY A 306 -12.41 -14.96 -18.50
N ALA A 307 -11.10 -14.74 -18.62
CA ALA A 307 -10.23 -15.72 -19.24
C ALA A 307 -10.26 -17.05 -18.46
N ASP A 308 -10.22 -18.16 -19.19
CA ASP A 308 -10.04 -19.49 -18.63
C ASP A 308 -8.58 -19.94 -18.84
N PHE A 309 -7.77 -19.74 -17.81
CA PHE A 309 -6.35 -20.10 -17.79
C PHE A 309 -6.06 -21.32 -16.90
N GLY A 310 -7.05 -22.21 -16.71
CA GLY A 310 -6.88 -23.47 -15.98
C GLY A 310 -7.10 -23.38 -14.45
N GLY A 311 -7.78 -22.32 -14.00
CA GLY A 311 -8.21 -22.14 -12.61
C GLY A 311 -9.45 -21.23 -12.55
N ASP A 312 -10.17 -21.24 -11.43
CA ASP A 312 -11.39 -20.45 -11.30
C ASP A 312 -11.13 -18.96 -11.02
N GLY A 313 -9.90 -18.53 -10.74
CA GLY A 313 -9.49 -17.13 -10.51
C GLY A 313 -10.37 -16.32 -9.53
N ILE A 314 -11.31 -16.95 -8.82
CA ILE A 314 -12.26 -16.30 -7.92
C ILE A 314 -11.52 -15.98 -6.62
N GLU A 315 -10.57 -16.84 -6.24
CA GLU A 315 -9.68 -16.62 -5.11
C GLU A 315 -8.88 -15.31 -5.20
N GLU A 316 -8.55 -14.89 -6.42
CA GLU A 316 -7.85 -13.62 -6.68
C GLU A 316 -8.73 -12.38 -6.45
N MET A 317 -10.06 -12.56 -6.43
CA MET A 317 -11.01 -11.49 -6.15
C MET A 317 -11.29 -11.34 -4.65
N PHE A 318 -11.10 -12.38 -3.84
CA PHE A 318 -11.28 -12.29 -2.40
C PHE A 318 -10.23 -11.37 -1.78
N GLY A 319 -10.68 -10.38 -1.01
CA GLY A 319 -9.82 -9.33 -0.45
C GLY A 319 -9.56 -8.17 -1.41
N ALA A 320 -9.54 -8.42 -2.73
CA ALA A 320 -9.34 -7.40 -3.75
C ALA A 320 -10.63 -6.68 -4.21
N VAL A 321 -11.78 -7.33 -4.07
CA VAL A 321 -13.10 -6.75 -4.31
C VAL A 321 -13.78 -6.51 -2.97
N PRO A 322 -14.38 -5.32 -2.73
CA PRO A 322 -15.05 -5.02 -1.46
C PRO A 322 -16.29 -5.90 -1.27
N ALA A 323 -16.96 -5.79 -0.12
CA ALA A 323 -18.12 -6.62 0.23
C ALA A 323 -19.40 -6.28 -0.56
N VAL A 324 -19.35 -6.39 -1.89
CA VAL A 324 -20.45 -6.13 -2.83
C VAL A 324 -21.16 -7.42 -3.27
N TRP A 325 -20.74 -8.57 -2.76
CA TRP A 325 -21.23 -9.89 -3.15
C TRP A 325 -22.73 -10.10 -2.86
N SER A 326 -23.23 -9.50 -1.78
CA SER A 326 -24.64 -9.55 -1.41
C SER A 326 -25.09 -8.25 -0.74
N THR A 327 -26.39 -8.00 -0.75
CA THR A 327 -27.02 -6.86 -0.05
C THR A 327 -26.61 -6.83 1.43
N ASP A 328 -26.62 -8.00 2.09
CA ASP A 328 -26.26 -8.14 3.51
C ASP A 328 -24.77 -7.84 3.76
N ALA A 329 -23.87 -8.34 2.91
CA ALA A 329 -22.44 -8.05 3.04
C ALA A 329 -22.16 -6.55 2.88
N THR A 330 -22.82 -5.89 1.93
CA THR A 330 -22.71 -4.44 1.74
C THR A 330 -23.28 -3.67 2.92
N ALA A 331 -24.45 -4.09 3.44
CA ALA A 331 -25.06 -3.46 4.62
C ALA A 331 -24.16 -3.57 5.86
N ARG A 332 -23.48 -4.70 6.06
CA ARG A 332 -22.49 -4.85 7.15
C ARG A 332 -21.35 -3.86 7.01
N THR A 333 -20.79 -3.67 5.80
CA THR A 333 -19.76 -2.65 5.56
C THR A 333 -20.27 -1.25 5.88
N VAL A 334 -21.50 -0.90 5.47
CA VAL A 334 -22.14 0.38 5.81
C VAL A 334 -22.23 0.56 7.32
N THR A 335 -22.71 -0.45 8.05
CA THR A 335 -22.78 -0.37 9.53
C THR A 335 -21.42 -0.26 10.19
N GLY A 336 -20.38 -0.92 9.64
CA GLY A 336 -19.01 -0.81 10.13
C GLY A 336 -18.46 0.62 10.01
N LEU A 337 -18.68 1.28 8.87
CA LEU A 337 -18.30 2.67 8.65
C LEU A 337 -19.02 3.63 9.62
N LEU A 338 -20.31 3.41 9.87
CA LEU A 338 -21.08 4.17 10.85
C LEU A 338 -20.56 3.97 12.28
N GLY A 339 -20.22 2.73 12.64
CA GLY A 339 -19.61 2.42 13.94
C GLY A 339 -18.26 3.11 14.15
N ALA A 340 -17.44 3.22 13.10
CA ALA A 340 -16.14 3.87 13.15
C ALA A 340 -16.20 5.36 13.50
N ILE A 341 -17.32 6.04 13.18
CA ILE A 341 -17.55 7.45 13.54
C ILE A 341 -18.38 7.63 14.82
N GLY A 342 -18.63 6.55 15.56
CA GLY A 342 -19.31 6.59 16.86
C GLY A 342 -20.85 6.58 16.79
N VAL A 343 -21.45 6.21 15.66
CA VAL A 343 -22.91 6.02 15.59
C VAL A 343 -23.29 4.76 16.39
N PRO A 344 -24.21 4.85 17.37
CA PRO A 344 -24.66 3.69 18.13
C PRO A 344 -25.31 2.65 17.21
N LEU A 345 -24.73 1.46 17.17
CA LEU A 345 -25.23 0.36 16.34
C LEU A 345 -26.22 -0.49 17.14
N ASN A 346 -27.39 -0.73 16.56
CA ASN A 346 -28.37 -1.70 17.04
C ASN A 346 -28.93 -2.48 15.83
N ASP A 347 -29.79 -3.47 16.08
CA ASP A 347 -30.38 -4.28 15.00
C ASP A 347 -31.09 -3.41 13.94
N ARG A 348 -31.74 -2.31 14.36
CA ARG A 348 -32.41 -1.36 13.47
C ARG A 348 -31.44 -0.63 12.54
N SER A 349 -30.19 -0.40 12.97
CA SER A 349 -29.14 0.19 12.12
C SER A 349 -28.80 -0.74 10.95
N HIS A 350 -28.67 -2.04 11.20
CA HIS A 350 -28.43 -3.03 10.14
C HIS A 350 -29.62 -3.19 9.19
N TYR A 351 -30.85 -3.22 9.71
CA TYR A 351 -32.05 -3.24 8.85
C TYR A 351 -32.16 -1.98 7.99
N SER A 352 -31.88 -0.80 8.55
CA SER A 352 -31.90 0.46 7.80
C SER A 352 -30.81 0.50 6.72
N ALA A 353 -29.61 -0.02 7.02
CA ALA A 353 -28.56 -0.18 6.02
C ALA A 353 -28.94 -1.17 4.91
N THR A 354 -29.61 -2.27 5.26
CA THR A 354 -30.11 -3.24 4.29
C THR A 354 -31.16 -2.63 3.36
N ASP A 355 -32.13 -1.87 3.92
CA ASP A 355 -33.15 -1.16 3.15
C ASP A 355 -32.51 -0.10 2.23
N PHE A 356 -31.48 0.61 2.72
CA PHE A 356 -30.72 1.57 1.92
C PHE A 356 -30.00 0.92 0.74
N VAL A 357 -29.33 -0.23 0.96
CA VAL A 357 -28.68 -0.98 -0.12
C VAL A 357 -29.71 -1.47 -1.14
N ARG A 358 -30.86 -2.01 -0.71
CA ARG A 358 -31.93 -2.45 -1.61
C ARG A 358 -32.51 -1.30 -2.43
N ALA A 359 -32.65 -0.12 -1.84
CA ALA A 359 -33.10 1.06 -2.56
C ALA A 359 -32.08 1.47 -3.64
N ALA A 360 -30.78 1.35 -3.36
CA ALA A 360 -29.73 1.59 -4.36
C ALA A 360 -29.73 0.55 -5.48
N GLU A 361 -29.96 -0.73 -5.16
CA GLU A 361 -30.12 -1.79 -6.15
C GLU A 361 -31.33 -1.60 -7.07
N ALA A 362 -32.29 -0.76 -6.66
CA ALA A 362 -33.51 -0.44 -7.39
C ALA A 362 -33.53 1.00 -7.95
N ASP A 363 -32.40 1.71 -7.94
CA ASP A 363 -32.26 3.12 -8.37
C ASP A 363 -33.28 4.07 -7.70
N ALA A 364 -33.58 3.79 -6.43
CA ALA A 364 -34.66 4.42 -5.66
C ALA A 364 -34.15 5.07 -4.36
N VAL A 365 -32.86 5.44 -4.30
CA VAL A 365 -32.29 6.05 -3.10
C VAL A 365 -32.84 7.45 -2.91
N THR A 366 -33.18 7.77 -1.66
CA THR A 366 -33.62 9.10 -1.25
C THR A 366 -32.86 9.53 0.00
N GLU A 367 -32.74 10.85 0.22
CA GLU A 367 -32.11 11.40 1.42
C GLU A 367 -32.74 10.88 2.73
N PRO A 368 -34.08 10.75 2.86
CA PRO A 368 -34.70 10.16 4.05
C PRO A 368 -34.24 8.73 4.37
N LEU A 369 -33.95 7.90 3.35
CA LEU A 369 -33.44 6.55 3.57
C LEU A 369 -32.03 6.57 4.17
N LEU A 370 -31.16 7.44 3.66
CA LEU A 370 -29.82 7.64 4.21
C LEU A 370 -29.89 8.16 5.66
N ARG A 371 -30.74 9.16 5.93
CA ARG A 371 -30.93 9.73 7.28
C ARG A 371 -31.45 8.71 8.29
N ARG A 372 -32.28 7.75 7.86
CA ARG A 372 -32.86 6.72 8.73
C ARG A 372 -31.80 5.86 9.41
N MET A 373 -30.60 5.74 8.83
CA MET A 373 -29.50 4.99 9.42
C MET A 373 -28.94 5.60 10.71
N PHE A 374 -29.19 6.89 10.97
CA PHE A 374 -28.59 7.61 12.10
C PHE A 374 -29.51 7.74 13.33
N GLY A 375 -30.77 7.32 13.24
CA GLY A 375 -31.71 7.37 14.37
C GLY A 375 -31.99 8.80 14.86
N ASP A 376 -31.22 9.25 15.87
CA ASP A 376 -31.38 10.51 16.61
C ASP A 376 -30.86 11.75 15.86
N GLY A 377 -30.25 11.55 14.69
CA GLY A 377 -29.79 12.63 13.81
C GLY A 377 -28.43 12.33 13.19
N VAL A 378 -28.13 13.01 12.08
CA VAL A 378 -26.85 12.88 11.39
C VAL A 378 -25.76 13.56 12.24
N PRO A 379 -24.67 12.86 12.63
CA PRO A 379 -23.62 13.44 13.44
C PRO A 379 -22.80 14.45 12.63
N SER A 380 -22.17 15.42 13.31
CA SER A 380 -21.43 16.51 12.66
C SER A 380 -20.19 16.08 11.89
N ASN A 381 -19.66 14.89 12.18
CA ASN A 381 -18.54 14.27 11.49
C ASN A 381 -18.99 13.40 10.29
N PHE A 382 -20.28 13.42 9.92
CA PHE A 382 -20.78 12.80 8.69
C PHE A 382 -21.23 13.86 7.69
N ASP A 383 -20.61 13.89 6.51
CA ASP A 383 -20.97 14.77 5.41
C ASP A 383 -22.08 14.15 4.55
N LEU A 384 -23.32 14.46 4.91
CA LEU A 384 -24.50 14.00 4.18
C LEU A 384 -24.54 14.50 2.73
N ALA A 385 -24.14 15.75 2.49
CA ALA A 385 -24.20 16.34 1.15
C ALA A 385 -23.20 15.66 0.22
N ALA A 386 -21.98 15.38 0.71
CA ALA A 386 -20.99 14.66 -0.07
C ALA A 386 -21.39 13.20 -0.34
N ALA A 387 -22.03 12.52 0.62
CA ALA A 387 -22.58 11.19 0.40
C ALA A 387 -23.68 11.19 -0.69
N MET A 388 -24.63 12.14 -0.62
CA MET A 388 -25.69 12.28 -1.62
C MET A 388 -25.14 12.60 -3.02
N ALA A 389 -24.11 13.44 -3.13
CA ALA A 389 -23.47 13.76 -4.40
C ALA A 389 -22.82 12.54 -5.07
N VAL A 390 -22.26 11.61 -4.29
CA VAL A 390 -21.73 10.34 -4.84
C VAL A 390 -22.85 9.45 -5.39
N LEU A 391 -23.98 9.39 -4.69
CA LEU A 391 -25.15 8.60 -5.12
C LEU A 391 -25.78 9.20 -6.39
N ASP A 392 -25.82 10.52 -6.51
CA ASP A 392 -26.24 11.23 -7.72
C ASP A 392 -25.31 10.92 -8.90
N ALA A 393 -23.99 11.05 -8.69
CA ALA A 393 -22.99 10.75 -9.71
C ALA A 393 -23.02 9.28 -10.17
N ALA A 394 -23.42 8.36 -9.29
CA ALA A 394 -23.59 6.95 -9.61
C ALA A 394 -24.89 6.64 -10.39
N ASP A 395 -25.82 7.59 -10.47
CA ASP A 395 -27.14 7.46 -11.07
C ASP A 395 -28.06 6.45 -10.33
N VAL A 396 -28.01 6.44 -8.99
CA VAL A 396 -28.82 5.53 -8.14
C VAL A 396 -29.87 6.25 -7.28
N LEU A 397 -29.98 7.58 -7.43
CA LEU A 397 -31.01 8.38 -6.77
C LEU A 397 -32.36 8.23 -7.47
N GLN A 398 -33.43 8.24 -6.69
CA GLN A 398 -34.78 8.40 -7.22
C GLN A 398 -34.92 9.79 -7.84
N ARG A 399 -35.19 9.85 -9.15
CA ARG A 399 -35.46 11.10 -9.89
C ARG A 399 -36.90 11.57 -9.79
#